data_AF-A0A1Y1LZB4-F1
#
_entry.id   AF-A0A1Y1LZB4-F1
#
_cell.length_a   1.000
_cell.length_b   1.000
_cell.length_c   1.000
_cell.angle_alpha   90.00
_cell.angle_beta   90.00
_cell.angle_gamma   90.00
#
_symmetry.space_group_name_H-M   'P 1'
#
loop_
_entity.id
_entity.type
_entity.pdbx_description
1 polymer ?
#
loop_
_entity_poly.entity_id
_entity_poly.type
_entity_poly.pdbx_seq_one_letter_code
_entity_poly.pdbx_strand_id
1 'polypeptide(L)'
;MDNVTRSHALEKANAMVPHVAYPDELLSDKEIEGVFEGLNLTSNTYLEVRLSLTRFAADSSYKKLNQPVKKNDWISVGRPAVINAFYSFLDNSMQFPAGILQGVFFSNDRPQYMNYGAIGFVAGHEITHGFDDQGRQFDKDGNLVDWWAPPTKAAFLKN
;
A
#
# COMPACT_ATOMS: atom_id res chain seq x y z
N MET A 1 16.28 -21.72 3.62
CA MET A 1 15.50 -21.48 2.40
C MET A 1 16.18 -22.18 1.23
N ASP A 2 15.45 -23.06 0.54
CA ASP A 2 15.89 -23.73 -0.69
C ASP A 2 15.98 -22.77 -1.89
N ASN A 3 16.65 -23.20 -2.96
CA ASN A 3 16.92 -22.35 -4.13
C ASN A 3 15.66 -21.96 -4.91
N VAL A 4 14.63 -22.81 -4.95
CA VAL A 4 13.37 -22.53 -5.67
C VAL A 4 12.60 -21.45 -4.92
N THR A 5 12.40 -21.63 -3.61
CA THR A 5 11.75 -20.61 -2.77
C THR A 5 12.53 -19.29 -2.77
N ARG A 6 13.88 -19.34 -2.80
CA ARG A 6 14.72 -18.14 -2.95
C ARG A 6 14.47 -17.41 -4.27
N SER A 7 14.36 -18.12 -5.39
CA SER A 7 14.08 -17.51 -6.70
C SER A 7 12.74 -16.79 -6.68
N HIS A 8 11.67 -17.46 -6.23
CA HIS A 8 10.35 -16.86 -6.11
C HIS A 8 10.32 -15.66 -5.16
N ALA A 9 11.08 -15.70 -4.05
CA ALA A 9 11.20 -14.57 -3.13
C ALA A 9 11.85 -13.36 -3.79
N LEU A 10 12.89 -13.56 -4.61
CA LEU A 10 13.53 -12.49 -5.38
C LEU A 10 12.57 -11.93 -6.45
N GLU A 11 11.83 -12.79 -7.14
CA GLU A 11 10.82 -12.37 -8.11
C GLU A 11 9.74 -11.51 -7.45
N LYS A 12 9.25 -11.91 -6.26
CA LYS A 12 8.31 -11.13 -5.47
C LYS A 12 8.89 -9.77 -5.05
N ALA A 13 10.10 -9.77 -4.49
CA ALA A 13 10.77 -8.53 -4.06
C ALA A 13 10.97 -7.55 -5.22
N ASN A 14 11.39 -8.05 -6.39
CA ASN A 14 11.59 -7.24 -7.59
C ASN A 14 10.29 -6.71 -8.19
N ALA A 15 9.16 -7.42 -7.98
CA ALA A 15 7.85 -6.99 -8.42
C ALA A 15 7.16 -6.01 -7.45
N MET A 16 7.78 -5.71 -6.29
CA MET A 16 7.17 -4.80 -5.31
C MET A 16 7.08 -3.38 -5.88
N VAL A 17 5.90 -2.78 -5.81
CA VAL A 17 5.65 -1.43 -6.33
C VAL A 17 5.78 -0.40 -5.20
N PRO A 18 6.72 0.56 -5.29
CA PRO A 18 6.81 1.65 -4.33
C PRO A 18 5.90 2.82 -4.73
N HIS A 19 5.10 3.29 -3.78
CA HIS A 19 4.27 4.47 -3.85
C HIS A 19 4.81 5.53 -2.90
N VAL A 20 5.37 6.62 -3.42
CA VAL A 20 6.16 7.60 -2.65
C VAL A 20 5.54 8.99 -2.69
N ALA A 21 5.27 9.55 -1.51
CA ALA A 21 4.62 10.84 -1.28
C ALA A 21 3.11 10.87 -1.59
N TYR A 22 2.74 10.95 -2.87
CA TYR A 22 1.35 11.08 -3.32
C TYR A 22 1.18 10.65 -4.79
N PRO A 23 -0.01 10.17 -5.19
CA PRO A 23 -0.32 9.92 -6.59
C PRO A 23 -0.33 11.20 -7.42
N ASP A 24 0.26 11.17 -8.62
CA ASP A 24 0.32 12.31 -9.52
C ASP A 24 -1.08 12.82 -9.91
N GLU A 25 -2.07 11.93 -9.91
CA GLU A 25 -3.47 12.25 -10.19
C GLU A 25 -4.06 13.26 -9.18
N LEU A 26 -3.49 13.39 -7.97
CA LEU A 26 -3.89 14.43 -7.02
C LEU A 26 -3.46 15.85 -7.42
N LEU A 27 -2.65 16.00 -8.47
CA LEU A 27 -2.29 17.29 -9.04
C LEU A 27 -3.25 17.72 -10.16
N SER A 28 -4.27 16.91 -10.47
CA SER A 28 -5.25 17.15 -11.52
C SER A 28 -6.65 17.33 -10.93
N ASP A 29 -7.20 18.54 -11.03
CA ASP A 29 -8.56 18.85 -10.60
C ASP A 29 -9.58 17.88 -11.23
N LYS A 30 -9.41 17.57 -12.52
CA LYS A 30 -10.28 16.64 -13.26
C LYS A 30 -10.27 15.23 -12.67
N GLU A 31 -9.09 14.71 -12.32
CA GLU A 31 -8.99 13.35 -11.76
C GLU A 31 -9.61 13.31 -10.36
N ILE A 32 -9.35 14.34 -9.54
CA ILE A 32 -9.96 14.47 -8.21
C ILE A 32 -11.49 14.57 -8.31
N GLU A 33 -12.02 15.42 -9.19
CA GLU A 33 -13.45 15.54 -9.44
C GLU A 33 -14.07 14.19 -9.85
N GLY A 34 -13.37 13.42 -10.69
CA GLY A 34 -13.79 12.07 -11.09
C GLY A 34 -13.89 11.09 -9.91
N VAL A 35 -12.97 11.16 -8.93
CA VAL A 35 -13.05 10.31 -7.72
C VAL A 35 -14.32 10.59 -6.92
N PHE A 36 -14.79 11.83 -6.88
CA PHE A 36 -15.97 12.26 -6.13
C PHE A 36 -17.24 12.38 -6.99
N GLU A 37 -17.22 11.84 -8.21
CA GLU A 37 -18.37 11.92 -9.11
C GLU A 37 -19.62 11.27 -8.50
N GLY A 38 -20.71 12.05 -8.41
CA GLY A 38 -21.97 11.61 -7.82
C GLY A 38 -22.07 11.83 -6.30
N LEU A 39 -21.03 12.32 -5.63
CA LEU A 39 -21.13 12.80 -4.26
C LEU A 39 -21.88 14.14 -4.24
N ASN A 40 -23.00 14.20 -3.53
CA ASN A 40 -23.76 15.43 -3.35
C ASN A 40 -23.89 15.80 -1.87
N LEU A 41 -23.35 16.96 -1.50
CA LEU A 41 -23.37 17.50 -0.14
C LEU A 41 -24.21 18.79 -0.12
N THR A 42 -25.54 18.65 -0.12
CA THR A 42 -26.47 19.79 -0.08
C THR A 42 -26.83 20.26 1.33
N SER A 43 -26.50 19.49 2.37
CA SER A 43 -26.85 19.80 3.75
C SER A 43 -25.69 20.46 4.50
N ASN A 44 -26.05 21.35 5.44
CA ASN A 44 -25.14 21.97 6.41
C ASN A 44 -25.13 21.29 7.78
N THR A 45 -25.88 20.18 7.97
CA THR A 45 -25.85 19.44 9.23
C THR A 45 -24.79 18.33 9.18
N TYR A 46 -24.02 18.20 10.26
CA TYR A 46 -22.96 17.19 10.35
C TYR A 46 -23.49 15.77 10.11
N LEU A 47 -24.65 15.43 10.69
CA LEU A 47 -25.24 14.10 10.56
C LEU A 47 -25.58 13.77 9.11
N GLU A 48 -26.25 14.67 8.39
CA GLU A 48 -26.65 14.43 6.99
C GLU A 48 -25.44 14.34 6.07
N VAL A 49 -24.43 15.20 6.28
CA VAL A 49 -23.14 15.11 5.56
C VAL A 49 -22.48 13.76 5.78
N ARG A 50 -22.43 13.26 7.03
CA ARG A 50 -21.84 11.94 7.32
C ARG A 50 -22.63 10.79 6.70
N LEU A 51 -23.96 10.86 6.68
CA LEU A 51 -24.80 9.86 6.02
C LEU A 51 -24.58 9.85 4.51
N SER A 52 -24.51 11.02 3.86
CA SER A 52 -24.20 11.14 2.42
C SER A 52 -22.84 10.56 2.08
N LEU A 53 -21.80 10.88 2.85
CA LEU A 53 -20.45 10.33 2.66
C LEU A 53 -20.42 8.80 2.86
N THR A 54 -21.14 8.29 3.87
CA THR A 54 -21.22 6.84 4.15
C THR A 54 -21.88 6.10 2.99
N ARG A 55 -22.99 6.65 2.49
CA ARG A 55 -23.70 6.08 1.33
C ARG A 55 -22.83 6.11 0.07
N PHE A 56 -22.17 7.24 -0.21
CA PHE A 56 -21.27 7.37 -1.34
C PHE A 56 -20.13 6.34 -1.28
N ALA A 57 -19.51 6.14 -0.11
CA ALA A 57 -18.45 5.15 0.06
C ALA A 57 -18.96 3.71 -0.17
N ALA A 58 -20.16 3.38 0.31
CA ALA A 58 -20.79 2.09 0.10
C ALA A 58 -21.11 1.85 -1.39
N ASP A 59 -21.79 2.81 -2.04
CA ASP A 59 -22.16 2.73 -3.45
C ASP A 59 -20.92 2.61 -4.35
N SER A 60 -19.87 3.39 -4.08
CA SER A 60 -18.58 3.32 -4.79
C SER A 60 -17.88 1.96 -4.61
N SER A 61 -18.00 1.35 -3.43
CA SER A 61 -17.45 0.01 -3.18
C SER A 61 -18.25 -1.07 -3.92
N TYR A 62 -19.59 -0.98 -3.92
CA TYR A 62 -20.45 -1.93 -4.62
C TYR A 62 -20.29 -1.89 -6.14
N LYS A 63 -20.03 -0.71 -6.73
CA LYS A 63 -19.72 -0.57 -8.16
C LYS A 63 -18.48 -1.37 -8.59
N LYS A 64 -17.53 -1.64 -7.68
CA LYS A 64 -16.31 -2.39 -7.95
C LYS A 64 -16.52 -3.92 -7.97
N LEU A 65 -17.65 -4.44 -7.47
CA LEU A 65 -17.84 -5.88 -7.25
C LEU A 65 -17.64 -6.75 -8.51
N ASN A 66 -18.12 -6.28 -9.66
CA ASN A 66 -18.03 -7.00 -10.94
C ASN A 66 -16.99 -6.40 -11.89
N GLN A 67 -16.08 -5.56 -11.37
CA GLN A 67 -15.01 -4.95 -12.16
C GLN A 67 -13.69 -5.66 -11.87
N PRO A 68 -12.77 -5.73 -12.85
CA PRO A 68 -11.43 -6.22 -12.58
C PRO A 68 -10.73 -5.33 -11.55
N VAL A 69 -9.89 -5.92 -10.71
CA VAL A 69 -9.04 -5.17 -9.80
C VAL A 69 -8.05 -4.34 -10.62
N LYS A 70 -8.11 -3.02 -10.47
CA LYS A 70 -7.11 -2.11 -11.02
C LYS A 70 -5.87 -2.17 -10.12
N LYS A 71 -4.87 -2.94 -10.55
CA LYS A 71 -3.58 -2.98 -9.84
C LYS A 71 -2.97 -1.58 -9.80
N ASN A 72 -2.31 -1.25 -8.68
CA ASN A 72 -1.68 0.06 -8.45
C ASN A 72 -2.66 1.24 -8.54
N ASP A 73 -3.92 1.06 -8.14
CA ASP A 73 -4.92 2.13 -8.07
C ASP A 73 -4.66 3.07 -6.88
N TRP A 74 -3.49 3.72 -6.90
CA TRP A 74 -2.96 4.45 -5.76
C TRP A 74 -3.83 5.64 -5.38
N ILE A 75 -4.44 6.34 -6.33
CA ILE A 75 -5.36 7.45 -6.03
C ILE A 75 -6.54 7.03 -5.14
N SER A 76 -6.99 5.76 -5.19
CA SER A 76 -8.12 5.31 -4.38
C SER A 76 -7.74 4.89 -2.94
N VAL A 77 -6.45 4.65 -2.68
CA VAL A 77 -5.95 4.18 -1.37
C VAL A 77 -4.92 5.13 -0.73
N GLY A 78 -4.32 6.01 -1.51
CA GLY A 78 -3.25 6.91 -1.11
C GLY A 78 -3.73 7.94 -0.11
N ARG A 79 -2.99 8.08 1.00
CA ARG A 79 -3.28 9.04 2.06
C ARG A 79 -2.07 9.93 2.34
N PRO A 80 -1.80 10.95 1.49
CA PRO A 80 -0.55 11.72 1.54
C PRO A 80 -0.24 12.37 2.89
N ALA A 81 -1.27 12.81 3.61
CA ALA A 81 -1.15 13.53 4.87
C ALA A 81 -0.98 12.63 6.11
N VAL A 82 -0.68 11.34 5.94
CA VAL A 82 -0.48 10.40 7.05
C VAL A 82 1.01 10.30 7.42
N ILE A 83 1.31 10.31 8.71
CA ILE A 83 2.66 10.02 9.23
C ILE A 83 2.73 8.54 9.57
N ASN A 84 2.88 7.70 8.54
CA ASN A 84 3.04 6.24 8.66
C ASN A 84 3.65 5.67 7.36
N ALA A 85 3.86 4.36 7.31
CA ALA A 85 4.09 3.61 6.07
C ALA A 85 3.25 2.32 6.08
N PHE A 86 3.04 1.72 4.91
CA PHE A 86 2.16 0.56 4.77
C PHE A 86 2.63 -0.40 3.67
N TYR A 87 2.35 -1.70 3.86
CA TYR A 87 2.48 -2.73 2.84
C TYR A 87 1.10 -3.33 2.49
N SER A 88 0.82 -3.50 1.19
CA SER A 88 -0.35 -4.22 0.68
C SER A 88 0.09 -5.53 0.06
N PHE A 89 -0.24 -6.66 0.69
CA PHE A 89 0.04 -7.99 0.11
C PHE A 89 -0.85 -8.31 -1.09
N LEU A 90 -2.02 -7.68 -1.22
CA LEU A 90 -2.91 -7.86 -2.38
C LEU A 90 -2.40 -7.14 -3.64
N ASP A 91 -1.68 -6.04 -3.46
CA ASP A 91 -1.08 -5.30 -4.58
C ASP A 91 0.42 -5.58 -4.74
N ASN A 92 1.04 -6.30 -3.79
CA ASN A 92 2.48 -6.41 -3.64
C ASN A 92 3.14 -5.01 -3.70
N SER A 93 2.65 -4.06 -2.89
CA SER A 93 3.08 -2.66 -2.94
C SER A 93 3.38 -2.08 -1.56
N MET A 94 4.23 -1.07 -1.54
CA MET A 94 4.62 -0.31 -0.35
C MET A 94 4.23 1.15 -0.52
N GLN A 95 3.74 1.78 0.54
CA GLN A 95 3.31 3.17 0.54
C GLN A 95 4.10 3.98 1.58
N PHE A 96 4.74 5.04 1.11
CA PHE A 96 5.44 6.03 1.93
C PHE A 96 4.79 7.42 1.71
N PRO A 97 3.66 7.72 2.37
CA PRO A 97 2.99 9.02 2.27
C PRO A 97 3.90 10.22 2.51
N ALA A 98 3.56 11.37 1.92
CA ALA A 98 4.34 12.60 2.08
C ALA A 98 4.51 13.00 3.56
N GLY A 99 3.52 12.69 4.40
CA GLY A 99 3.54 12.97 5.83
C GLY A 99 4.68 12.30 6.61
N ILE A 100 5.16 11.12 6.22
CA ILE A 100 6.33 10.49 6.88
C ILE A 100 7.67 10.96 6.31
N LEU A 101 7.70 11.55 5.11
CA LEU A 101 8.93 11.95 4.41
C LEU A 101 9.47 13.32 4.85
N GLN A 102 9.54 13.54 6.17
CA GLN A 102 9.97 14.81 6.75
C GLN A 102 10.65 14.65 8.12
N GLY A 103 11.21 15.74 8.62
CA GLY A 103 11.75 15.85 9.98
C GLY A 103 12.84 14.82 10.28
N VAL A 104 12.61 14.00 11.32
CA VAL A 104 13.58 12.98 11.74
C VAL A 104 13.63 11.78 10.81
N PHE A 105 12.59 11.53 10.01
CA PHE A 105 12.51 10.37 9.12
C PHE A 105 13.28 10.59 7.83
N PHE A 106 13.11 11.74 7.19
CA PHE A 106 13.82 12.09 5.97
C PHE A 106 14.12 13.59 5.87
N SER A 107 15.34 13.89 5.41
CA SER A 107 15.73 15.20 4.89
C SER A 107 16.85 15.00 3.89
N ASN A 108 16.84 15.76 2.79
CA ASN A 108 17.90 15.73 1.79
C ASN A 108 19.19 16.41 2.29
N ASP A 109 19.08 17.32 3.26
CA ASP A 109 20.17 18.20 3.70
C ASP A 109 20.88 17.68 4.96
N ARG A 110 20.94 16.35 5.14
CA ARG A 110 21.59 15.70 6.29
C ARG A 110 22.39 14.46 5.89
N PRO A 111 23.33 13.99 6.74
CA PRO A 111 24.11 12.80 6.44
C PRO A 111 23.24 11.58 6.15
N GLN A 112 23.60 10.82 5.11
CA GLN A 112 22.80 9.69 4.63
C GLN A 112 22.53 8.63 5.69
N TYR A 113 23.47 8.38 6.61
CA TYR A 113 23.28 7.39 7.68
C TYR A 113 22.05 7.68 8.56
N MET A 114 21.66 8.96 8.73
CA MET A 114 20.44 9.31 9.45
C MET A 114 19.19 8.94 8.66
N ASN A 115 19.21 9.11 7.33
CA ASN A 115 18.13 8.66 6.46
C ASN A 115 18.04 7.12 6.44
N TYR A 116 19.17 6.42 6.30
CA TYR A 116 19.20 4.96 6.34
C TYR A 116 18.72 4.40 7.69
N GLY A 117 19.10 5.02 8.81
CA GLY A 117 18.66 4.60 10.14
C GLY A 117 17.19 4.92 10.44
N ALA A 118 16.59 5.86 9.72
CA ALA A 118 15.19 6.25 9.91
C ALA A 118 14.30 5.75 8.75
N ILE A 119 14.11 6.53 7.69
CA ILE A 119 13.25 6.10 6.57
C ILE A 119 13.75 4.83 5.88
N GLY A 120 15.07 4.58 5.86
CA GLY A 120 15.64 3.33 5.35
C GLY A 120 15.24 2.11 6.16
N PHE A 121 15.20 2.23 7.50
CA PHE A 121 14.67 1.18 8.37
C PHE A 121 13.18 0.95 8.11
N VAL A 122 12.39 2.02 8.00
CA VAL A 122 10.96 1.93 7.68
C VAL A 122 10.74 1.26 6.32
N ALA A 123 11.54 1.59 5.29
CA ALA A 123 11.46 0.91 4.00
C ALA A 123 11.79 -0.59 4.13
N GLY A 124 12.83 -0.95 4.88
CA GLY A 124 13.15 -2.36 5.16
C GLY A 124 12.03 -3.10 5.92
N HIS A 125 11.36 -2.41 6.84
CA HIS A 125 10.20 -2.94 7.57
C HIS A 125 9.04 -3.27 6.62
N GLU A 126 8.65 -2.33 5.74
CA GLU A 126 7.57 -2.57 4.76
C GLU A 126 7.91 -3.65 3.74
N ILE A 127 9.17 -3.75 3.28
CA ILE A 127 9.62 -4.87 2.43
C ILE A 127 9.43 -6.20 3.17
N THR A 128 9.75 -6.23 4.46
CA THR A 128 9.67 -7.45 5.27
C THR A 128 8.23 -7.92 5.47
N HIS A 129 7.24 -7.01 5.49
CA HIS A 129 5.83 -7.38 5.48
C HIS A 129 5.41 -8.20 4.25
N GLY A 130 6.14 -8.14 3.14
CA GLY A 130 5.94 -9.04 2.01
C GLY A 130 6.32 -10.50 2.27
N PHE A 131 7.05 -10.78 3.35
CA PHE A 131 7.62 -12.08 3.66
C PHE A 131 7.40 -12.53 5.11
N ASP A 132 6.64 -11.76 5.89
CA ASP A 132 6.21 -12.16 7.24
C ASP A 132 5.20 -13.33 7.17
N ASP A 133 4.66 -13.72 8.32
CA ASP A 133 3.73 -14.84 8.45
C ASP A 133 2.46 -14.70 7.58
N GLN A 134 2.02 -13.48 7.29
CA GLN A 134 0.89 -13.18 6.41
C GLN A 134 1.34 -12.96 4.97
N GLY A 135 2.30 -12.06 4.74
CA GLY A 135 2.78 -11.67 3.42
C GLY A 135 3.34 -12.83 2.62
N ARG A 136 4.02 -13.79 3.26
CA ARG A 136 4.56 -14.97 2.56
C ARG A 136 3.49 -15.81 1.87
N GLN A 137 2.22 -15.68 2.26
CA GLN A 137 1.12 -16.48 1.71
C GLN A 137 0.65 -15.95 0.35
N PHE A 138 1.12 -14.76 -0.05
CA PHE A 138 0.79 -14.12 -1.31
C PHE A 138 1.97 -14.16 -2.26
N ASP A 139 1.74 -14.48 -3.54
CA ASP A 139 2.77 -14.43 -4.58
C ASP A 139 3.13 -12.99 -5.00
N LYS A 140 3.96 -12.86 -6.03
CA LYS A 140 4.37 -11.56 -6.61
C LYS A 140 3.22 -10.75 -7.21
N ASP A 141 2.10 -11.40 -7.53
CA ASP A 141 0.93 -10.81 -8.15
C ASP A 141 -0.17 -10.47 -7.14
N GLY A 142 0.04 -10.83 -5.86
CA GLY A 142 -0.91 -10.61 -4.77
C GLY A 142 -1.96 -11.72 -4.62
N ASN A 143 -1.74 -12.89 -5.23
CA ASN A 143 -2.65 -14.03 -5.10
C ASN A 143 -2.30 -14.87 -3.87
N LEU A 144 -3.30 -15.31 -3.13
CA LEU A 144 -3.13 -16.26 -2.02
C LEU A 144 -2.78 -17.65 -2.58
N VAL A 145 -1.50 -18.03 -2.54
CA VAL A 145 -0.99 -19.30 -3.05
C VAL A 145 0.23 -19.75 -2.25
N ASP A 146 0.33 -21.05 -1.98
CA ASP A 146 1.50 -21.60 -1.29
C ASP A 146 2.66 -21.79 -2.28
N TRP A 147 3.52 -20.77 -2.40
CA TRP A 147 4.67 -20.76 -3.32
C TRP A 147 5.99 -21.16 -2.66
N TRP A 148 5.97 -21.49 -1.37
CA TRP A 148 7.14 -21.94 -0.60
C TRP A 148 7.22 -23.46 -0.62
N ALA A 149 8.42 -24.01 -0.84
CA ALA A 149 8.60 -25.44 -0.71
C ALA A 149 8.34 -25.88 0.76
N PRO A 150 7.73 -27.06 1.00
CA PRO A 150 7.42 -27.55 2.34
C PRO A 150 8.58 -27.46 3.36
N PRO A 151 9.84 -27.82 3.04
CA PRO A 151 10.94 -27.71 4.01
C PRO A 151 11.27 -26.26 4.39
N THR A 152 11.19 -25.31 3.44
CA THR A 152 11.43 -23.88 3.75
C THR A 152 10.30 -23.31 4.60
N LYS A 153 9.05 -23.65 4.28
CA LYS A 153 7.89 -23.28 5.09
C LYS A 153 7.99 -23.82 6.51
N ALA A 154 8.31 -25.09 6.67
CA ALA A 154 8.49 -25.70 7.99
C ALA A 154 9.63 -25.04 8.79
N ALA A 155 10.75 -24.72 8.14
CA ALA A 155 11.87 -24.05 8.78
C ALA A 155 11.53 -22.62 9.24
N PHE A 156 10.74 -21.87 8.47
CA PHE A 156 10.32 -20.51 8.83
C PHE A 156 9.34 -20.46 9.99
N LEU A 157 8.44 -21.45 10.07
CA LEU A 157 7.47 -21.55 11.17
C LEU A 157 8.07 -22.13 12.46
N LYS A 158 9.36 -22.48 12.44
CA LYS A 158 10.05 -23.03 13.59
C LYS A 158 10.57 -21.88 14.45
N ASN A 159 9.96 -21.71 15.62
CA ASN A 159 10.45 -20.81 16.68
C ASN A 159 11.74 -21.35 17.30
#